data_AF-A0A7V4DEL3-F1
#
_entry.id   AF-A0A7V4DEL3-F1
#
_cell.length_a   1.000
_cell.length_b   1.000
_cell.length_c   1.000
_cell.angle_alpha   90.00
_cell.angle_beta   90.00
_cell.angle_gamma   90.00
#
_symmetry.space_group_name_H-M   'P 1'
#
loop_
_entity.id
_entity.type
_entity.pdbx_description
1 polymer ?
#
loop_
_entity_poly.entity_id
_entity_poly.type
_entity_poly.pdbx_seq_one_letter_code
_entity_poly.pdbx_strand_id
1 'polypeptide(L)'
;MVDEEILYYGARKMAQKVSEFSLGPLVFFFREGEILYLSYRGVELVRRIYFAVRGPNWETAPNCITSVTTAQDAREGSLQIDFSAQSAEGDIDVAWRGQVLAGSRGMLSFRVLGEARRDFLKNRIGICVLLPPTLAGKRVRCRKHEQFGGYLEEGELPQEISPHQPFMDFSSFSV
;
A
#
# COMPACT_ATOMS: atom_id res chain seq x y z
N MET A 1 -5.89 -2.82 -33.92
CA MET A 1 -5.67 -3.50 -32.62
C MET A 1 -5.69 -2.42 -31.56
N VAL A 2 -6.52 -2.56 -30.52
CA VAL A 2 -6.52 -1.61 -29.40
C VAL A 2 -5.25 -1.84 -28.60
N ASP A 3 -4.58 -0.76 -28.23
CA ASP A 3 -3.34 -0.75 -27.45
C ASP A 3 -3.54 -1.50 -26.13
N GLU A 4 -2.62 -2.39 -25.74
CA GLU A 4 -2.73 -3.15 -24.48
C GLU A 4 -2.83 -2.22 -23.27
N GLU A 5 -2.17 -1.06 -23.31
CA GLU A 5 -2.26 -0.04 -22.26
C GLU A 5 -3.70 0.48 -22.09
N ILE A 6 -4.43 0.66 -23.18
CA ILE A 6 -5.83 1.10 -23.13
C ILE A 6 -6.72 -0.01 -22.56
N LEU A 7 -6.43 -1.28 -22.90
CA LEU A 7 -7.18 -2.42 -22.36
C LEU A 7 -6.95 -2.62 -20.86
N TYR A 8 -5.72 -2.44 -20.37
CA TYR A 8 -5.38 -2.65 -18.96
C TYR A 8 -5.66 -1.44 -18.07
N TYR A 9 -5.51 -0.22 -18.59
CA TYR A 9 -5.51 1.00 -17.78
C TYR A 9 -6.60 2.01 -18.18
N GLY A 10 -7.37 1.73 -19.24
CA GLY A 10 -8.42 2.63 -19.73
C GLY A 10 -7.90 3.93 -20.37
N ALA A 11 -6.58 4.09 -20.46
CA ALA A 11 -5.90 5.25 -21.05
C ALA A 11 -4.52 4.85 -21.56
N ARG A 12 -4.01 5.59 -22.55
CA ARG A 12 -2.59 5.53 -22.90
C ARG A 12 -1.79 6.15 -21.76
N LYS A 13 -1.06 5.33 -21.03
CA LYS A 13 -0.27 5.75 -19.88
C LYS A 13 1.11 5.13 -20.05
N MET A 14 2.14 5.96 -20.15
CA MET A 14 3.52 5.48 -20.35
C MET A 14 3.83 4.31 -19.41
N ALA A 15 4.40 3.25 -19.96
CA ALA A 15 4.92 2.11 -19.21
C ALA A 15 5.69 2.58 -17.97
N GLN A 16 5.08 2.39 -16.81
CA GLN A 16 5.61 2.85 -15.53
C GLN A 16 6.76 1.94 -15.14
N LYS A 17 7.89 2.51 -14.69
CA LYS A 17 9.03 1.70 -14.28
C LYS A 17 8.65 0.87 -13.05
N VAL A 18 8.58 -0.44 -13.24
CA VAL A 18 8.41 -1.41 -12.16
C VAL A 18 9.78 -1.96 -11.79
N SER A 19 10.13 -1.87 -10.51
CA SER A 19 11.36 -2.47 -9.97
C SER A 19 11.01 -3.65 -9.09
N GLU A 20 11.59 -4.81 -9.37
CA GLU A 20 11.48 -5.98 -8.50
C GLU A 20 12.59 -5.95 -7.43
N PHE A 21 12.23 -6.32 -6.21
CA PHE A 21 13.15 -6.45 -5.09
C PHE A 21 13.03 -7.82 -4.45
N SER A 22 14.17 -8.47 -4.26
CA SER A 22 14.32 -9.73 -3.53
C SER A 22 15.26 -9.54 -2.36
N LEU A 23 14.80 -9.81 -1.14
CA LEU A 23 15.58 -9.62 0.08
C LEU A 23 15.26 -10.71 1.11
N GLY A 24 16.17 -11.68 1.23
CA GLY A 24 15.95 -12.85 2.10
C GLY A 24 14.65 -13.57 1.71
N PRO A 25 13.66 -13.72 2.61
CA PRO A 25 12.41 -14.38 2.29
C PRO A 25 11.40 -13.48 1.54
N LEU A 26 11.67 -12.18 1.39
CA LEU A 26 10.75 -11.24 0.78
C LEU A 26 11.00 -11.09 -0.72
N VAL A 27 9.90 -11.06 -1.48
CA VAL A 27 9.88 -10.61 -2.88
C VAL A 27 8.72 -9.63 -3.04
N PHE A 28 8.96 -8.49 -3.69
CA PHE A 28 7.91 -7.52 -4.01
C PHE A 28 8.31 -6.63 -5.18
N PHE A 29 7.33 -5.93 -5.73
CA PHE A 29 7.56 -4.94 -6.78
C PHE A 29 7.26 -3.55 -6.26
N PHE A 30 8.02 -2.57 -6.70
CA PHE A 30 7.77 -1.16 -6.46
C PHE A 30 7.37 -0.47 -7.76
N ARG A 31 6.24 0.23 -7.76
CA ARG A 31 5.74 1.00 -8.91
C ARG A 31 5.04 2.25 -8.41
N GLU A 32 5.51 3.42 -8.84
CA GLU A 32 4.87 4.72 -8.53
C GLU A 32 4.53 4.94 -7.04
N GLY A 33 5.45 4.63 -6.13
CA GLY A 33 5.20 4.81 -4.69
C GLY A 33 4.29 3.74 -4.08
N GLU A 34 4.05 2.65 -4.80
CA GLU A 34 3.26 1.51 -4.37
C GLU A 34 4.12 0.26 -4.28
N ILE A 35 3.80 -0.61 -3.32
CA ILE A 35 4.31 -1.98 -3.26
C ILE A 35 3.26 -2.90 -3.85
N LEU A 36 3.67 -3.85 -4.68
CA LEU A 36 2.81 -4.85 -5.31
C LEU A 36 3.33 -6.27 -5.03
N TYR A 37 2.39 -7.20 -4.88
CA TYR A 37 2.65 -8.64 -4.78
C TYR A 37 3.70 -9.02 -3.72
N LEU A 38 3.63 -8.38 -2.55
CA LEU A 38 4.54 -8.68 -1.44
C LEU A 38 4.34 -10.12 -0.98
N SER A 39 5.41 -10.89 -1.14
CA SER A 39 5.43 -12.33 -0.89
C SER A 39 6.50 -12.68 0.13
N TYR A 40 6.22 -13.67 0.97
CA TYR A 40 7.16 -14.26 1.92
C TYR A 40 7.33 -15.74 1.62
N ARG A 41 8.54 -16.18 1.26
CA ARG A 41 8.86 -17.57 0.86
C ARG A 41 7.90 -18.12 -0.20
N GLY A 42 7.55 -17.29 -1.18
CA GLY A 42 6.65 -17.65 -2.28
C GLY A 42 5.15 -17.59 -1.96
N VAL A 43 4.76 -17.28 -0.73
CA VAL A 43 3.35 -17.05 -0.36
C VAL A 43 3.06 -15.55 -0.42
N GLU A 44 2.12 -15.14 -1.25
CA GLU A 44 1.69 -13.75 -1.32
C GLU A 44 0.94 -13.37 -0.04
N LEU A 45 1.43 -12.33 0.65
CA LEU A 45 0.83 -11.81 1.88
C LEU A 45 -0.01 -10.57 1.60
N VAL A 46 0.45 -9.69 0.70
CA VAL A 46 -0.19 -8.41 0.40
C VAL A 46 -0.13 -8.14 -1.09
N ARG A 47 -1.29 -7.92 -1.70
CA ARG A 47 -1.43 -7.61 -3.12
C ARG A 47 -0.94 -6.22 -3.46
N ARG A 48 -1.24 -5.24 -2.61
CA ARG A 48 -0.86 -3.83 -2.81
C ARG A 48 -0.75 -3.06 -1.50
N ILE A 49 0.26 -2.19 -1.39
CA ILE A 49 0.35 -1.13 -0.36
C ILE A 49 0.51 0.20 -1.09
N TYR A 50 -0.35 1.17 -0.81
CA TYR A 50 -0.33 2.47 -1.48
C TYR A 50 -0.92 3.58 -0.61
N PHE A 51 -0.64 4.83 -0.94
CA PHE A 51 -1.27 5.99 -0.33
C PHE A 51 -2.40 6.52 -1.22
N ALA A 52 -3.53 6.89 -0.61
CA ALA A 52 -4.67 7.42 -1.35
C ALA A 52 -5.24 8.65 -0.66
N VAL A 53 -5.62 9.63 -1.48
CA VAL A 53 -6.40 10.80 -1.09
C VAL A 53 -7.72 10.74 -1.87
N ARG A 54 -8.83 10.69 -1.15
CA ARG A 54 -10.18 10.63 -1.72
C ARG A 54 -11.00 11.85 -1.36
N GLY A 55 -11.49 12.51 -2.40
CA GLY A 55 -12.34 13.69 -2.31
C GLY A 55 -13.80 13.34 -1.97
N PRO A 56 -14.67 14.37 -1.93
CA PRO A 56 -16.06 14.24 -1.50
C PRO A 56 -16.90 13.36 -2.44
N ASN A 57 -16.52 13.23 -3.71
CA ASN A 57 -17.20 12.39 -4.69
C ASN A 57 -16.62 10.96 -4.75
N TRP A 58 -15.78 10.58 -3.78
CA TRP A 58 -15.06 9.31 -3.72
C TRP A 58 -14.06 9.06 -4.86
N GLU A 59 -13.76 10.09 -5.65
CA GLU A 59 -12.64 10.14 -6.57
C GLU A 59 -11.33 9.87 -5.82
N THR A 60 -10.34 9.28 -6.50
CA THR A 60 -9.01 9.08 -5.93
C THR A 60 -8.04 9.96 -6.70
N ALA A 61 -7.53 11.00 -6.05
CA ALA A 61 -6.58 11.90 -6.68
C ALA A 61 -5.35 11.11 -7.17
N PRO A 62 -4.91 11.32 -8.42
CA PRO A 62 -3.76 10.61 -8.95
C PRO A 62 -2.49 11.00 -8.19
N ASN A 63 -1.68 9.99 -7.86
CA ASN A 63 -0.35 10.19 -7.31
C ASN A 63 0.63 10.46 -8.45
N CYS A 64 1.35 11.58 -8.38
CA CYS A 64 2.48 11.89 -9.24
C CYS A 64 3.76 11.77 -8.44
N ILE A 65 4.62 10.81 -8.77
CA ILE A 65 5.93 10.64 -8.15
C ILE A 65 6.91 11.63 -8.74
N THR A 66 7.54 12.45 -7.88
CA THR A 66 8.47 13.52 -8.30
C THR A 66 9.92 13.13 -8.10
N SER A 67 10.21 12.20 -7.18
CA SER A 67 11.55 11.65 -6.98
C SER A 67 11.50 10.27 -6.36
N VAL A 68 12.48 9.43 -6.69
CA VAL A 68 12.70 8.12 -6.06
C VAL A 68 14.20 7.93 -5.91
N THR A 69 14.62 7.55 -4.69
CA THR A 69 15.98 7.12 -4.38
C THR A 69 15.91 5.71 -3.80
N THR A 70 16.86 4.87 -4.20
CA THR A 70 16.96 3.49 -3.72
C THR A 70 18.37 3.23 -3.23
N ALA A 71 18.49 2.75 -2.00
CA ALA A 71 19.74 2.31 -1.40
C ALA A 71 19.58 0.85 -0.95
N GLN A 72 20.49 -0.02 -1.40
CA GLN A 72 20.48 -1.43 -1.05
C GLN A 72 21.87 -1.82 -0.53
N ASP A 73 21.91 -2.44 0.65
CA ASP A 73 23.14 -3.02 1.21
C ASP A 73 23.03 -4.54 1.18
N ALA A 74 23.82 -5.18 0.32
CA ALA A 74 23.84 -6.63 0.18
C ALA A 74 24.49 -7.35 1.39
N ARG A 75 25.39 -6.69 2.11
CA ARG A 75 26.08 -7.27 3.28
C ARG A 75 25.17 -7.25 4.50
N GLU A 76 24.49 -6.14 4.75
CA GLU A 76 23.52 -6.02 5.83
C GLU A 76 22.17 -6.67 5.48
N GLY A 77 21.92 -6.90 4.19
CA GLY A 77 20.65 -7.41 3.70
C GLY A 77 19.53 -6.41 4.00
N SER A 78 19.75 -5.15 3.66
CA SER A 78 18.81 -4.05 3.87
C SER A 78 18.49 -3.34 2.55
N LEU A 79 17.28 -2.80 2.48
CA LEU A 79 16.80 -2.01 1.35
C LEU A 79 16.02 -0.81 1.90
N GLN A 80 16.32 0.36 1.37
CA GLN A 80 15.60 1.59 1.60
C GLN A 80 15.19 2.23 0.27
N ILE A 81 13.90 2.57 0.16
CA ILE A 81 13.36 3.33 -0.96
C ILE A 81 12.70 4.57 -0.38
N ASP A 82 13.24 5.75 -0.67
CA ASP A 82 12.62 7.02 -0.34
C ASP A 82 12.06 7.65 -1.60
N PHE A 83 10.88 8.23 -1.52
CA PHE A 83 10.26 8.88 -2.67
C PHE A 83 9.39 10.06 -2.25
N SER A 84 9.26 11.03 -3.14
CA SER A 84 8.36 12.17 -2.99
C SER A 84 7.27 12.12 -4.04
N ALA A 85 6.09 12.61 -3.66
CA ALA A 85 4.91 12.53 -4.49
C ALA A 85 3.93 13.67 -4.20
N GLN A 86 3.01 13.88 -5.13
CA GLN A 86 1.88 14.79 -4.98
C GLN A 86 0.60 14.07 -5.38
N SER A 87 -0.45 14.20 -4.56
CA SER A 87 -1.81 13.82 -4.92
C SER A 87 -2.57 15.10 -5.24
N ALA A 88 -3.01 15.27 -6.49
CA ALA A 88 -3.68 16.50 -6.91
C ALA A 88 -4.82 16.23 -7.89
N GLU A 89 -6.01 16.75 -7.56
CA GLU A 89 -7.20 16.73 -8.41
C GLU A 89 -8.21 17.76 -7.89
N GLY A 90 -8.65 18.70 -8.72
CA GLY A 90 -9.52 19.81 -8.28
C GLY A 90 -8.88 20.61 -7.13
N ASP A 91 -9.58 20.66 -5.99
CA ASP A 91 -9.11 21.33 -4.76
C ASP A 91 -8.12 20.50 -3.94
N ILE A 92 -8.03 19.19 -4.20
CA ILE A 92 -7.06 18.34 -3.53
C ILE A 92 -5.65 18.76 -3.95
N ASP A 93 -4.79 19.06 -2.96
CA ASP A 93 -3.35 19.20 -3.15
C ASP A 93 -2.62 18.73 -1.89
N VAL A 94 -2.09 17.51 -1.96
CA VAL A 94 -1.34 16.88 -0.88
C VAL A 94 0.04 16.51 -1.37
N ALA A 95 1.06 17.15 -0.83
CA ALA A 95 2.44 16.70 -1.00
C ALA A 95 2.77 15.66 0.05
N TRP A 96 3.47 14.61 -0.35
CA TRP A 96 3.81 13.54 0.58
C TRP A 96 5.14 12.88 0.24
N ARG A 97 5.76 12.32 1.28
CA ARG A 97 6.99 11.54 1.21
C ARG A 97 6.69 10.13 1.68
N GLY A 98 7.13 9.15 0.90
CA GLY A 98 7.05 7.74 1.23
C GLY A 98 8.43 7.17 1.54
N GLN A 99 8.48 6.23 2.48
CA GLN A 99 9.67 5.45 2.79
C GLN A 99 9.30 3.97 2.88
N VAL A 100 10.03 3.15 2.14
CA VAL A 100 10.03 1.69 2.27
C VAL A 100 11.33 1.27 2.91
N LEU A 101 11.25 0.53 4.01
CA LEU A 101 12.39 -0.17 4.59
C LEU A 101 12.10 -1.67 4.51
N ALA A 102 13.02 -2.45 3.95
CA ALA A 102 12.94 -3.90 3.97
C ALA A 102 14.24 -4.50 4.51
N GLY A 103 14.12 -5.59 5.25
CA GLY A 103 15.25 -6.31 5.83
C GLY A 103 15.21 -7.81 5.52
N SER A 104 16.39 -8.43 5.46
CA SER A 104 16.62 -9.86 5.17
C SER A 104 15.93 -10.83 6.13
N ARG A 105 15.46 -10.35 7.29
CA ARG A 105 14.68 -11.13 8.26
C ARG A 105 13.18 -11.21 7.95
N GLY A 106 12.72 -10.64 6.84
CA GLY A 106 11.30 -10.67 6.48
C GLY A 106 10.48 -9.49 6.99
N MET A 107 11.13 -8.41 7.39
CA MET A 107 10.46 -7.18 7.81
C MET A 107 10.31 -6.24 6.61
N LEU A 108 9.12 -5.67 6.43
CA LEU A 108 8.87 -4.56 5.54
C LEU A 108 8.09 -3.47 6.30
N SER A 109 8.55 -2.22 6.19
CA SER A 109 7.89 -1.03 6.70
C SER A 109 7.56 -0.10 5.53
N PHE A 110 6.33 0.41 5.49
CA PHE A 110 5.88 1.43 4.55
C PHE A 110 5.37 2.62 5.35
N ARG A 111 6.04 3.76 5.23
CA ARG A 111 5.72 4.98 5.98
C ARG A 111 5.39 6.11 5.02
N VAL A 112 4.42 6.92 5.40
CA VAL A 112 4.05 8.14 4.68
C VAL A 112 4.06 9.33 5.63
N LEU A 113 4.59 10.45 5.17
CA LEU A 113 4.43 11.76 5.77
C LEU A 113 3.82 12.70 4.73
N GLY A 114 2.64 13.24 5.00
CA GLY A 114 1.91 14.11 4.07
C GLY A 114 1.61 15.48 4.65
N GLU A 115 1.48 16.46 3.76
CA GLU A 115 1.12 17.84 4.04
C GLU A 115 0.03 18.29 3.05
N ALA A 116 -1.09 18.77 3.57
CA ALA A 116 -2.10 19.45 2.76
C ALA A 116 -1.61 20.89 2.49
N ARG A 117 -1.52 21.27 1.22
CA ARG A 117 -1.01 22.59 0.81
C ARG A 117 -2.09 23.68 0.75
N ARG A 118 -3.35 23.27 0.88
CA ARG A 118 -4.54 24.12 0.94
C ARG A 118 -5.66 23.35 1.63
N ASP A 119 -6.70 24.07 1.99
CA ASP A 119 -7.93 23.47 2.53
C ASP A 119 -8.70 22.75 1.42
N PHE A 120 -9.23 21.56 1.74
CA PHE A 120 -10.11 20.81 0.85
C PHE A 120 -10.98 19.83 1.65
N LEU A 121 -12.08 19.38 1.05
CA LEU A 121 -12.93 18.34 1.63
C LEU A 121 -12.38 16.95 1.29
N LYS A 122 -12.40 16.03 2.26
CA LYS A 122 -11.92 14.66 2.09
C LYS A 122 -12.85 13.63 2.71
N ASN A 123 -13.06 12.54 1.99
CA ASN A 123 -13.71 11.34 2.54
C ASN A 123 -12.69 10.42 3.21
N ARG A 124 -11.52 10.20 2.59
CA ARG A 124 -10.47 9.33 3.13
C ARG A 124 -9.08 9.77 2.70
N ILE A 125 -8.14 9.76 3.64
CA ILE A 125 -6.71 9.96 3.36
C ILE A 125 -5.95 8.93 4.19
N GLY A 126 -5.05 8.17 3.57
CA GLY A 126 -4.20 7.23 4.31
C GLY A 126 -3.57 6.14 3.48
N ILE A 127 -2.82 5.27 4.17
CA ILE A 127 -2.27 4.04 3.62
C ILE A 127 -3.39 3.02 3.45
N CYS A 128 -3.45 2.42 2.28
CA CYS A 128 -4.35 1.33 1.93
C CYS A 128 -3.53 0.06 1.72
N VAL A 129 -3.96 -1.04 2.36
CA VAL A 129 -3.37 -2.37 2.24
C VAL A 129 -4.42 -3.29 1.62
N LEU A 130 -4.11 -3.88 0.47
CA LEU A 130 -4.97 -4.82 -0.22
C LEU A 130 -4.46 -6.24 0.03
N LEU A 131 -5.28 -7.06 0.67
CA LEU A 131 -5.01 -8.49 0.85
C LEU A 131 -5.29 -9.25 -0.46
N PRO A 132 -4.53 -10.31 -0.77
CA PRO A 132 -4.81 -11.14 -1.93
C PRO A 132 -6.11 -11.94 -1.75
N PRO A 133 -6.86 -12.20 -2.85
CA PRO A 133 -8.14 -12.92 -2.78
C PRO A 133 -7.99 -14.38 -2.31
N THR A 134 -6.78 -14.95 -2.37
CA THR A 134 -6.46 -16.27 -1.84
C THR A 134 -6.64 -16.40 -0.33
N LEU A 135 -6.79 -15.27 0.39
CA LEU A 135 -7.05 -15.23 1.83
C LEU A 135 -8.54 -15.15 2.20
N ALA A 136 -9.46 -15.13 1.22
CA ALA A 136 -10.90 -15.16 1.49
C ALA A 136 -11.28 -16.40 2.35
N GLY A 137 -12.17 -16.21 3.32
CA GLY A 137 -12.62 -17.26 4.25
C GLY A 137 -11.57 -17.76 5.25
N LYS A 138 -10.37 -17.14 5.30
CA LYS A 138 -9.34 -17.56 6.26
C LYS A 138 -9.61 -16.97 7.65
N ARG A 139 -9.32 -17.77 8.68
CA ARG A 139 -9.32 -17.30 10.07
C ARG A 139 -8.27 -16.23 10.24
N VAL A 140 -8.59 -15.22 11.05
CA VAL A 140 -7.68 -14.13 11.34
C VAL A 140 -7.61 -13.87 12.83
N ARG A 141 -6.48 -13.30 13.23
CA ARG A 141 -6.23 -12.75 14.54
C ARG A 141 -5.81 -11.31 14.38
N CYS A 142 -6.55 -10.39 14.98
CA CYS A 142 -6.18 -8.99 15.04
C CYS A 142 -5.95 -8.57 16.50
N ARG A 143 -4.87 -7.81 16.74
CA ARG A 143 -4.64 -7.20 18.05
C ARG A 143 -5.29 -5.82 18.03
N LYS A 144 -6.21 -5.55 18.95
CA LYS A 144 -6.80 -4.22 19.08
C LYS A 144 -5.72 -3.22 19.51
N HIS A 145 -5.85 -2.00 19.03
CA HIS A 145 -4.95 -0.93 19.43
C HIS A 145 -5.02 -0.73 20.96
N GLU A 146 -3.91 -0.32 21.59
CA GLU A 146 -3.81 -0.18 23.05
C GLU A 146 -4.90 0.75 23.63
N GLN A 147 -5.25 1.81 22.90
CA GLN A 147 -6.34 2.72 23.27
C GLN A 147 -7.72 2.04 23.41
N PHE A 148 -7.89 0.84 22.84
CA PHE A 148 -9.11 0.01 22.91
C PHE A 148 -8.88 -1.29 23.70
N GLY A 149 -7.82 -1.36 24.52
CA GLY A 149 -7.58 -2.44 25.47
C GLY A 149 -6.60 -3.53 25.03
N GLY A 150 -6.00 -3.44 23.83
CA GLY A 150 -4.85 -4.29 23.47
C GLY A 150 -5.14 -5.80 23.29
N TYR A 151 -6.41 -6.22 23.41
CA TYR A 151 -6.80 -7.62 23.39
C TYR A 151 -6.70 -8.23 21.99
N LEU A 152 -6.62 -9.56 21.95
CA LEU A 152 -6.63 -10.34 20.73
C LEU A 152 -8.07 -10.67 20.35
N GLU A 153 -8.49 -10.30 19.15
CA GLU A 153 -9.78 -10.62 18.56
C GLU A 153 -9.57 -11.65 17.44
N GLU A 154 -10.36 -12.72 17.49
CA GLU A 154 -10.38 -13.77 16.45
C GLU A 154 -11.59 -13.55 15.53
N GLY A 155 -11.41 -13.80 14.24
CA GLY A 155 -12.47 -13.68 13.25
C GLY A 155 -12.17 -14.44 11.98
N GLU A 156 -12.92 -14.13 10.92
CA GLU A 156 -12.76 -14.72 9.60
C GLU A 156 -12.85 -13.64 8.52
N LEU A 157 -11.97 -13.71 7.52
CA LEU A 157 -12.08 -12.85 6.35
C LEU A 157 -13.34 -13.21 5.55
N PRO A 158 -14.10 -12.22 5.05
CA PRO A 158 -15.26 -12.50 4.22
C PRO A 158 -14.91 -13.38 3.03
N GLN A 159 -15.75 -14.39 2.77
CA GLN A 159 -15.64 -15.22 1.56
C GLN A 159 -16.04 -14.42 0.31
N GLU A 160 -17.09 -13.62 0.43
CA GLU A 160 -17.63 -12.75 -0.60
C GLU A 160 -17.41 -11.27 -0.25
N ILE A 161 -17.69 -10.37 -1.19
CA ILE A 161 -17.60 -8.93 -0.95
C ILE A 161 -18.53 -8.55 0.23
N SER A 162 -17.93 -8.07 1.31
CA SER A 162 -18.66 -7.48 2.44
C SER A 162 -18.83 -5.97 2.22
N PRO A 163 -20.07 -5.43 2.25
CA PRO A 163 -20.31 -3.99 2.17
C PRO A 163 -19.93 -3.25 3.46
N HIS A 164 -19.68 -3.99 4.54
CA HIS A 164 -19.26 -3.44 5.84
C HIS A 164 -17.79 -3.74 6.11
N GLN A 165 -17.15 -2.87 6.90
CA GLN A 165 -15.77 -3.06 7.32
C GLN A 165 -15.70 -4.14 8.42
N PRO A 166 -15.11 -5.32 8.15
CA PRO A 166 -15.18 -6.46 9.06
C PRO A 166 -14.24 -6.33 10.27
N PHE A 167 -13.14 -5.58 10.10
CA PHE A 167 -12.14 -5.38 11.15
C PHE A 167 -11.78 -3.90 11.29
N MET A 168 -11.77 -3.44 12.53
CA MET A 168 -11.55 -2.05 12.91
C MET A 168 -10.54 -1.99 14.06
N ASP A 169 -9.88 -0.84 14.21
CA ASP A 169 -9.21 -0.46 15.45
C ASP A 169 -8.11 -1.41 15.93
N PHE A 170 -7.34 -1.97 14.99
CA PHE A 170 -6.27 -2.92 15.26
C PHE A 170 -4.87 -2.34 15.01
N SER A 171 -3.88 -2.86 15.74
CA SER A 171 -2.45 -2.56 15.58
C SER A 171 -1.68 -3.67 14.86
N SER A 172 -2.22 -4.89 14.84
CA SER A 172 -1.68 -6.00 14.05
C SER A 172 -2.80 -6.86 13.47
N PHE A 173 -2.50 -7.50 12.34
CA PHE A 173 -3.40 -8.38 11.61
C PHE A 173 -2.63 -9.60 11.12
N SER A 174 -3.13 -10.80 11.40
CA SER A 174 -2.50 -12.07 11.01
C SER A 174 -3.55 -13.04 10.49
N VAL A 175 -3.21 -13.77 9.44
CA VAL A 175 -4.04 -14.76 8.74
C VAL A 175 -3.35 -16.11 8.79
#